data_AF-A0AAJ8KDJ4-F1
#
_entry.id   AF-A0AAJ8KDJ4-F1
#
_cell.length_a   1.000
_cell.length_b   1.000
_cell.length_c   1.000
_cell.angle_alpha   90.00
_cell.angle_beta   90.00
_cell.angle_gamma   90.00
#
_symmetry.space_group_name_H-M   'P 1'
#
loop_
_entity.id
_entity.type
_entity.pdbx_description
1 polymer ?
#
loop_
_entity_poly.entity_id
_entity_poly.type
_entity_poly.pdbx_seq_one_letter_code
_entity_poly.pdbx_strand_id
1 'polypeptide(L)'
;MLSRSIVSKRAACPACRLFSAISTSASTTDSASSPTSSSSRQNMTKSIIFTSPIYDTSSSTTERRSLRDHRRSLMDQDRDERKVVDDDPYQVMLNSPMRQCIVTRQKLPSAFMINLRPTYFPPTATDEASSPSLKLLPDRVTSRGRTKKGKGAWVTCNEGIIAGLMSKKGPHIGFLRHYPSITIPENIQFIIHHQLLERIKIELQNLSNTLNSLSPRPRRESTTSEDRSASSGDMGYKPIMRRLTNAQVSSIPGLSNTILPDGVSVHPHPSSSVDRFQGDIIALLDISNLSPPASKSTDQDDTTKVAIPLIPIQGKSIPLYTLSTLFPPSLHTELDSQIKKILSIERRSKRRSILRLGLGAGSGPKQKSDLSDIIALYSHPSTEDRRGISGIPLAVALWRIRCFLGYGWGS
;
A
#
# COMPACT_ATOMS: atom_id res chain seq x y z
N MET A 1 -17.02 -28.86 36.76
CA MET A 1 -16.66 -28.21 38.04
C MET A 1 -15.42 -27.38 37.84
N LEU A 2 -15.49 -26.13 38.31
CA LEU A 2 -14.43 -25.14 38.54
C LEU A 2 -13.72 -24.47 37.34
N SER A 3 -14.03 -23.17 37.30
CA SER A 3 -13.44 -22.05 36.60
C SER A 3 -12.01 -21.73 37.07
N ARG A 4 -11.24 -21.02 36.22
CA ARG A 4 -10.73 -19.68 36.53
C ARG A 4 -10.05 -19.01 35.33
N SER A 5 -10.46 -17.76 35.13
CA SER A 5 -9.88 -16.75 34.25
C SER A 5 -8.60 -16.18 34.87
N ILE A 6 -7.56 -15.92 34.08
CA ILE A 6 -6.51 -14.96 34.45
C ILE A 6 -6.25 -13.98 33.29
N VAL A 7 -6.39 -12.72 33.68
CA VAL A 7 -6.21 -11.45 33.00
C VAL A 7 -4.75 -11.26 32.56
N SER A 8 -4.52 -10.94 31.28
CA SER A 8 -3.21 -10.47 30.82
C SER A 8 -3.09 -8.95 31.01
N LYS A 9 -2.25 -8.55 31.98
CA LYS A 9 -1.89 -7.15 32.24
C LYS A 9 -0.95 -6.64 31.14
N ARG A 10 -1.32 -5.53 30.51
CA ARG A 10 -0.43 -4.72 29.67
C ARG A 10 0.63 -4.06 30.56
N ALA A 11 1.89 -4.43 30.40
CA ALA A 11 3.02 -3.67 30.92
C ALA A 11 3.41 -2.59 29.89
N ALA A 12 3.20 -1.33 30.27
CA ALA A 12 3.81 -0.18 29.61
C ALA A 12 5.27 -0.08 30.07
N CYS A 13 6.22 -0.05 29.14
CA CYS A 13 7.61 0.31 29.46
C CYS A 13 7.89 1.78 29.13
N PRO A 14 8.60 2.52 30.00
CA PRO A 14 8.79 3.95 29.89
C PRO A 14 10.06 4.32 29.11
N ALA A 15 10.02 5.54 28.55
CA ALA A 15 11.12 6.48 28.31
C ALA A 15 12.58 5.95 28.26
N CYS A 16 13.23 6.21 27.12
CA CYS A 16 14.67 6.50 27.09
C CYS A 16 14.85 7.92 26.54
N ARG A 17 15.01 8.87 27.47
CA ARG A 17 15.74 10.13 27.28
C ARG A 17 17.22 9.85 27.49
N LEU A 18 18.03 10.83 27.06
CA LEU A 18 19.46 11.02 27.32
C LEU A 18 20.37 10.43 26.23
N PHE A 19 20.87 11.30 25.36
CA PHE A 19 22.30 11.62 25.25
C PHE A 19 22.45 12.91 24.42
N SER A 20 22.94 13.96 25.07
CA SER A 20 23.52 15.14 24.44
C SER A 20 24.41 15.83 25.47
N ALA A 21 25.72 15.68 25.31
CA ALA A 21 26.71 16.71 25.64
C ALA A 21 28.07 16.25 25.11
N ILE A 22 28.43 16.81 23.96
CA ILE A 22 29.81 17.01 23.53
C ILE A 22 30.21 18.39 24.07
N SER A 23 31.37 18.51 24.71
CA SER A 23 32.27 19.68 24.55
C SER A 23 33.63 19.43 25.24
N THR A 24 34.60 19.13 24.39
CA THR A 24 35.96 19.73 24.27
C THR A 24 36.49 20.67 25.38
N SER A 25 37.58 20.21 26.01
CA SER A 25 38.97 20.75 26.03
C SER A 25 39.34 22.18 26.46
N ALA A 26 40.52 22.23 27.13
CA ALA A 26 41.48 23.31 27.36
C ALA A 26 41.14 24.27 28.53
N SER A 27 41.80 24.21 29.70
CA SER A 27 43.21 24.49 30.06
C SER A 27 43.56 25.99 30.15
N THR A 28 44.13 26.31 31.33
CA THR A 28 45.19 27.30 31.63
C THR A 28 44.79 28.72 32.10
N THR A 29 45.03 28.92 33.42
CA THR A 29 45.64 30.08 34.12
C THR A 29 44.95 31.44 34.16
N ASP A 30 44.59 31.84 35.38
CA ASP A 30 44.38 33.23 35.81
C ASP A 30 45.46 33.64 36.84
N SER A 31 45.96 34.86 36.71
CA SER A 31 46.65 35.62 37.76
C SER A 31 46.49 37.12 37.47
N ALA A 32 46.10 37.86 38.50
CA ALA A 32 45.49 39.17 38.48
C ALA A 32 46.45 40.37 38.27
N SER A 33 45.92 41.49 37.75
CA SER A 33 46.14 42.86 38.28
C SER A 33 45.36 43.92 37.47
N SER A 34 44.69 44.83 38.20
CA SER A 34 44.07 46.09 37.71
C SER A 34 45.11 47.25 37.77
N PRO A 35 44.80 48.56 37.58
CA PRO A 35 43.66 49.27 36.98
C PRO A 35 44.06 50.46 36.03
N THR A 36 43.07 51.20 35.50
CA THR A 36 42.95 52.69 35.41
C THR A 36 42.57 53.32 34.06
N SER A 37 41.66 54.31 34.19
CA SER A 37 41.53 55.57 33.43
C SER A 37 40.61 55.64 32.18
N SER A 38 39.45 56.26 32.42
CA SER A 38 38.83 57.38 31.68
C SER A 38 38.91 57.44 30.14
N SER A 39 37.74 57.47 29.49
CA SER A 39 37.28 58.72 28.85
C SER A 39 35.85 58.61 28.34
N SER A 40 35.10 59.66 28.67
CA SER A 40 33.75 59.98 28.22
C SER A 40 33.71 60.26 26.71
N ARG A 41 32.76 59.63 25.99
CA ARG A 41 32.12 60.23 24.82
C ARG A 41 30.64 59.91 24.82
N GLN A 42 29.87 60.89 25.26
CA GLN A 42 28.44 60.99 25.00
C GLN A 42 28.22 61.17 23.49
N ASN A 43 27.41 60.31 22.88
CA ASN A 43 26.82 60.56 21.57
C ASN A 43 25.31 60.29 21.67
N MET A 44 24.54 61.35 21.42
CA MET A 44 23.09 61.38 21.48
C MET A 44 22.49 60.42 20.45
N THR A 45 21.72 59.43 20.91
CA THR A 45 20.84 58.64 20.07
C THR A 45 19.52 59.40 19.88
N LYS A 46 19.30 59.91 18.65
CA LYS A 46 17.98 60.29 18.16
C LYS A 46 17.12 59.02 18.13
N SER A 47 15.96 59.08 18.78
CA SER A 47 14.95 58.03 18.81
C SER A 47 14.42 57.76 17.40
N ILE A 48 14.61 56.53 16.91
CA ILE A 48 13.79 55.98 15.83
C ILE A 48 12.65 55.25 16.53
N ILE A 49 11.51 55.94 16.65
CA ILE A 49 10.26 55.32 17.11
C ILE A 49 9.84 54.35 16.01
N PHE A 50 10.05 53.05 16.25
CA PHE A 50 9.45 52.00 15.45
C PHE A 50 7.94 51.99 15.70
N THR A 51 7.19 52.73 14.88
CA THR A 51 5.75 52.51 14.70
C THR A 51 5.54 51.20 13.95
N SER A 52 5.89 50.08 14.61
CA SER A 52 5.55 48.75 14.14
C SER A 52 4.09 48.47 14.54
N PRO A 53 3.24 47.90 13.67
CA PRO A 53 1.82 47.61 13.95
C PRO A 53 1.61 46.52 15.02
N ILE A 54 2.68 46.08 15.69
CA ILE A 54 2.66 44.99 16.67
C ILE A 54 1.96 45.44 17.97
N TYR A 55 1.86 46.75 18.21
CA TYR A 55 1.30 47.34 19.43
C TYR A 55 -0.04 48.05 19.24
N ASP A 56 -0.68 47.94 18.08
CA ASP A 56 -2.04 48.47 17.92
C ASP A 56 -3.03 47.53 18.64
N THR A 57 -3.44 47.93 19.85
CA THR A 57 -4.32 47.17 20.74
C THR A 57 -5.81 47.37 20.44
N SER A 58 -6.15 48.10 19.38
CA SER A 58 -7.52 48.44 19.03
C SER A 58 -7.97 47.86 17.69
N SER A 59 -7.92 46.52 17.50
CA SER A 59 -8.78 45.89 16.50
C SER A 59 -8.93 44.37 16.69
N SER A 60 -10.17 43.99 16.99
CA SER A 60 -10.82 42.70 16.70
C SER A 60 -10.23 41.40 17.26
N THR A 61 -11.10 40.71 17.99
CA THR A 61 -11.09 39.31 18.42
C THR A 61 -10.83 38.33 17.27
N THR A 62 -9.59 38.27 16.79
CA THR A 62 -9.11 37.20 15.94
C THR A 62 -8.15 36.40 16.79
N GLU A 63 -8.55 35.17 17.16
CA GLU A 63 -7.68 34.25 17.89
C GLU A 63 -6.32 34.17 17.21
N ARG A 64 -5.28 34.72 17.85
CA ARG A 64 -3.90 34.65 17.36
C ARG A 64 -3.43 33.20 17.46
N ARG A 65 -3.72 32.41 16.42
CA ARG A 65 -3.17 31.06 16.27
C ARG A 65 -1.65 31.15 16.31
N SER A 66 -1.00 30.26 17.05
CA SER A 66 0.46 30.27 17.13
C SER A 66 1.06 30.08 15.73
N LEU A 67 2.22 30.68 15.46
CA LEU A 67 2.95 30.47 14.19
C LEU A 67 3.19 28.98 13.87
N ARG A 68 3.24 28.14 14.90
CA ARG A 68 3.36 26.68 14.78
C ARG A 68 2.07 26.04 14.25
N ASP A 69 0.92 26.52 14.69
CA ASP A 69 -0.40 26.04 14.24
C ASP A 69 -0.74 26.58 12.85
N HIS A 70 -0.32 27.80 12.54
CA HIS A 70 -0.43 28.34 11.18
C HIS A 70 0.44 27.55 10.18
N ARG A 71 1.69 27.22 10.54
CA ARG A 71 2.55 26.34 9.70
C ARG A 71 1.99 24.92 9.56
N ARG A 72 1.39 24.35 10.61
CA ARG A 72 0.69 23.06 10.51
C ARG A 72 -0.52 23.15 9.59
N SER A 73 -1.33 24.21 9.73
CA SER A 73 -2.51 24.44 8.90
C SER A 73 -2.16 24.59 7.42
N LEU A 74 -1.07 25.31 7.10
CA LEU A 74 -0.59 25.43 5.72
C LEU A 74 -0.08 24.08 5.17
N MET A 75 0.62 23.29 5.99
CA MET A 75 1.05 21.94 5.60
C MET A 75 -0.11 20.94 5.46
N ASP A 76 -1.18 21.13 6.23
CA ASP A 76 -2.40 20.32 6.14
C ASP A 76 -3.27 20.75 4.94
N GLN A 77 -3.34 22.05 4.62
CA GLN A 77 -3.96 22.56 3.40
C GLN A 77 -3.22 22.11 2.12
N ASP A 78 -1.89 22.22 2.08
CA ASP A 78 -1.07 21.67 0.98
C ASP A 78 -1.21 20.14 0.83
N ARG A 79 -1.58 19.45 1.92
CA ARG A 79 -1.84 18.00 1.91
C ARG A 79 -3.22 17.65 1.39
N ASP A 80 -4.21 18.51 1.61
CA ASP A 80 -5.58 18.30 1.17
C ASP A 80 -5.78 18.79 -0.28
N GLU A 81 -5.09 19.84 -0.73
CA GLU A 81 -5.08 20.27 -2.14
C GLU A 81 -4.34 19.30 -3.08
N ARG A 82 -3.43 18.48 -2.56
CA ARG A 82 -2.73 17.43 -3.34
C ARG A 82 -3.48 16.10 -3.45
N LYS A 83 -4.64 15.93 -2.81
CA LYS A 83 -5.45 14.72 -2.97
C LYS A 83 -6.34 14.84 -4.20
N VAL A 84 -5.73 15.00 -5.38
CA VAL A 84 -6.34 14.36 -6.54
C VAL A 84 -6.29 12.88 -6.20
N VAL A 85 -7.45 12.32 -5.90
CA VAL A 85 -7.57 10.90 -5.62
C VAL A 85 -7.38 10.21 -6.96
N ASP A 86 -6.13 9.83 -7.25
CA ASP A 86 -5.83 9.11 -8.48
C ASP A 86 -6.59 7.78 -8.48
N ASP A 87 -7.46 7.60 -9.47
CA ASP A 87 -8.29 6.41 -9.60
C ASP A 87 -7.55 5.25 -10.30
N ASP A 88 -6.38 5.52 -10.88
CA ASP A 88 -5.53 4.53 -11.54
C ASP A 88 -4.36 4.11 -10.63
N PRO A 89 -4.22 2.81 -10.28
CA PRO A 89 -3.09 2.33 -9.49
C PRO A 89 -1.73 2.65 -10.13
N TYR A 90 -1.63 2.67 -11.46
CA TYR A 90 -0.37 2.96 -12.14
C TYR A 90 0.03 4.44 -11.94
N GLN A 91 -0.95 5.35 -12.04
CA GLN A 91 -0.73 6.77 -11.76
C GLN A 91 -0.32 7.00 -10.30
N VAL A 92 -0.96 6.30 -9.34
CA VAL A 92 -0.55 6.33 -7.92
C VAL A 92 0.90 5.91 -7.73
N MET A 93 1.35 4.88 -8.46
CA MET A 93 2.74 4.42 -8.41
C MET A 93 3.71 5.44 -9.01
N LEU A 94 3.37 6.03 -10.16
CA LEU A 94 4.16 7.05 -10.84
C LEU A 94 4.29 8.34 -10.03
N ASN A 95 3.21 8.76 -9.38
CA ASN A 95 3.17 9.95 -8.52
C ASN A 95 3.91 9.76 -7.19
N SER A 96 4.38 8.56 -6.89
CA SER A 96 5.15 8.32 -5.67
C SER A 96 6.53 9.00 -5.72
N PRO A 97 7.11 9.40 -4.57
CA PRO A 97 8.35 10.17 -4.57
C PRO A 97 9.52 9.47 -5.29
N MET A 98 10.25 10.20 -6.14
CA MET A 98 11.43 9.68 -6.84
C MET A 98 12.56 9.32 -5.86
N ARG A 99 13.21 8.18 -6.09
CA ARG A 99 14.32 7.63 -5.30
C ARG A 99 15.38 7.05 -6.23
N GLN A 100 16.62 6.98 -5.77
CA GLN A 100 17.73 6.45 -6.56
C GLN A 100 18.12 5.04 -6.10
N CYS A 101 18.21 4.10 -7.03
CA CYS A 101 18.67 2.74 -6.76
C CYS A 101 20.16 2.74 -6.41
N ILE A 102 20.54 2.13 -5.29
CA ILE A 102 21.95 2.04 -4.90
C ILE A 102 22.76 1.09 -5.79
N VAL A 103 22.10 0.13 -6.45
CA VAL A 103 22.73 -0.85 -7.35
C VAL A 103 22.86 -0.29 -8.77
N THR A 104 21.76 0.15 -9.38
CA THR A 104 21.74 0.59 -10.79
C THR A 104 21.93 2.09 -10.98
N ARG A 105 21.90 2.90 -9.92
CA ARG A 105 21.91 4.38 -9.95
C ARG A 105 20.74 5.03 -10.70
N GLN A 106 19.79 4.25 -11.22
CA GLN A 106 18.57 4.75 -11.85
C GLN A 106 17.66 5.45 -10.82
N LYS A 107 16.99 6.52 -11.25
CA LYS A 107 15.98 7.23 -10.45
C LYS A 107 14.60 6.73 -10.85
N LEU A 108 13.84 6.20 -9.89
CA LEU A 108 12.51 5.62 -10.09
C LEU A 108 11.54 6.07 -8.99
N PRO A 109 10.22 6.10 -9.23
CA PRO A 109 9.25 6.33 -8.18
C PRO A 109 9.36 5.25 -7.08
N SER A 110 9.19 5.65 -5.82
CA SER A 110 9.38 4.75 -4.66
C SER A 110 8.49 3.50 -4.66
N ALA A 111 7.34 3.53 -5.34
CA ALA A 111 6.47 2.37 -5.50
C ALA A 111 7.13 1.20 -6.26
N PHE A 112 8.04 1.52 -7.19
CA PHE A 112 8.84 0.57 -7.97
C PHE A 112 10.13 0.16 -7.25
N MET A 113 10.27 0.49 -5.98
CA MET A 113 11.48 0.26 -5.20
C MET A 113 11.18 -0.41 -3.86
N ILE A 114 12.22 -1.04 -3.30
CA ILE A 114 12.26 -1.58 -1.96
C ILE A 114 13.21 -0.71 -1.13
N ASN A 115 12.71 -0.17 -0.02
CA ASN A 115 13.53 0.51 0.98
C ASN A 115 14.15 -0.56 1.88
N LEU A 116 15.47 -0.64 1.90
CA LEU A 116 16.22 -1.48 2.81
C LEU A 116 16.78 -0.61 3.95
N ARG A 117 16.57 -1.04 5.19
CA ARG A 117 17.10 -0.34 6.38
C ARG A 117 17.91 -1.25 7.28
N PRO A 118 18.98 -0.72 7.90
CA PRO A 118 19.71 -1.44 8.93
C PRO A 118 18.76 -1.84 10.05
N THR A 119 18.78 -3.12 10.41
CA THR A 119 17.99 -3.71 11.48
C THR A 119 18.94 -4.43 12.42
N TYR A 120 18.88 -4.05 13.69
CA TYR A 120 19.73 -4.61 14.74
C TYR A 120 19.15 -5.94 15.23
N PHE A 121 20.00 -6.94 15.32
CA PHE A 121 19.71 -8.24 15.92
C PHE A 121 20.54 -8.36 17.20
N PRO A 122 19.89 -8.35 18.38
CA PRO A 122 20.59 -8.55 19.63
C PRO A 122 21.21 -9.96 19.69
N PRO A 123 22.29 -10.12 20.45
CA PRO A 123 22.83 -11.45 20.75
C PRO A 123 21.73 -12.29 21.42
N THR A 124 21.57 -13.53 20.96
CA THR A 124 20.63 -14.47 21.57
C THR A 124 21.21 -14.96 22.90
N ALA A 125 20.43 -14.94 23.98
CA ALA A 125 20.88 -15.35 25.31
C ALA A 125 21.38 -16.81 25.38
N THR A 126 21.02 -17.65 24.40
CA THR A 126 21.46 -19.04 24.26
C THR A 126 22.84 -19.19 23.63
N ASP A 127 23.36 -18.17 22.94
CA ASP A 127 24.69 -18.15 22.32
C ASP A 127 25.43 -16.90 22.80
N GLU A 128 26.09 -16.99 23.96
CA GLU A 128 26.90 -15.89 24.50
C GLU A 128 28.07 -15.47 23.57
N ALA A 129 28.41 -16.31 22.58
CA ALA A 129 29.39 -16.03 21.54
C ALA A 129 28.82 -15.27 20.32
N SER A 130 27.49 -15.12 20.21
CA SER A 130 26.86 -14.45 19.08
C SER A 130 27.06 -12.94 19.19
N SER A 131 27.86 -12.37 18.29
CA SER A 131 28.06 -10.92 18.25
C SER A 131 26.78 -10.22 17.77
N PRO A 132 26.43 -9.03 18.29
CA PRO A 132 25.32 -8.25 17.76
C PRO A 132 25.50 -8.01 16.26
N SER A 133 24.48 -8.31 15.46
CA SER A 133 24.56 -8.19 14.01
C SER A 133 23.63 -7.11 13.49
N LEU A 134 24.14 -6.30 12.56
CA LEU A 134 23.36 -5.29 11.87
C LEU A 134 23.10 -5.79 10.45
N LYS A 135 21.84 -6.05 10.11
CA LYS A 135 21.47 -6.60 8.80
C LYS A 135 20.64 -5.60 8.01
N LEU A 136 20.93 -5.45 6.73
CA LEU A 136 20.14 -4.61 5.82
C LEU A 136 18.88 -5.39 5.40
N LEU A 137 17.72 -4.95 5.87
CA LEU A 137 16.44 -5.67 5.67
C LEU A 137 15.36 -4.79 5.06
N PRO A 138 14.35 -5.39 4.39
CA PRO A 138 13.25 -4.63 3.82
C PRO A 138 12.46 -3.92 4.91
N ASP A 139 12.14 -2.66 4.66
CA ASP A 139 11.35 -1.81 5.53
C ASP A 139 10.03 -1.46 4.85
N ARG A 140 8.92 -1.61 5.59
CA ARG A 140 7.55 -1.26 5.17
C ARG A 140 7.05 -1.96 3.90
N VAL A 141 7.53 -3.17 3.60
CA VAL A 141 6.90 -3.99 2.55
C VAL A 141 5.55 -4.50 3.05
N THR A 142 5.51 -5.12 4.23
CA THR A 142 4.27 -5.61 4.86
C THR A 142 3.52 -4.52 5.63
N SER A 143 4.22 -3.67 6.39
CA SER A 143 3.60 -2.69 7.29
C SER A 143 3.38 -1.31 6.65
N ARG A 144 2.21 -0.70 6.90
CA ARG A 144 1.93 0.71 6.54
C ARG A 144 2.46 1.73 7.57
N GLY A 145 3.06 1.25 8.67
CA GLY A 145 3.42 2.03 9.85
C GLY A 145 4.56 3.03 9.65
N ARG A 146 5.02 3.62 10.78
CA ARG A 146 6.13 4.58 10.79
C ARG A 146 7.41 3.92 10.24
N THR A 147 8.15 4.66 9.43
CA THR A 147 9.49 4.25 8.98
C THR A 147 10.40 4.03 10.18
N LYS A 148 11.15 2.92 10.18
CA LYS A 148 12.24 2.69 11.14
C LYS A 148 13.16 3.91 11.15
N LYS A 149 13.70 4.35 12.29
CA LYS A 149 14.67 5.46 12.30
C LYS A 149 15.98 5.03 11.60
N GLY A 150 16.72 6.00 11.07
CA GLY A 150 18.03 5.77 10.42
C GLY A 150 18.04 5.94 8.90
N LYS A 151 19.25 5.94 8.34
CA LYS A 151 19.49 6.06 6.90
C LYS A 151 19.22 4.70 6.24
N GLY A 152 18.31 4.69 5.27
CA GLY A 152 18.04 3.52 4.43
C GLY A 152 18.66 3.65 3.05
N ALA A 153 18.66 2.56 2.31
CA ALA A 153 18.96 2.50 0.90
C ALA A 153 17.72 2.09 0.10
N TRP A 154 17.61 2.57 -1.13
CA TRP A 154 16.57 2.14 -2.04
C TRP A 154 17.17 1.23 -3.11
N VAL A 155 16.49 0.13 -3.40
CA VAL A 155 16.86 -0.83 -4.45
C VAL A 155 15.65 -1.03 -5.35
N THR A 156 15.86 -1.14 -6.65
CA THR A 156 14.79 -1.44 -7.60
C THR A 156 14.04 -2.71 -7.19
N CYS A 157 12.71 -2.70 -7.29
CA CYS A 157 11.86 -3.85 -6.97
C CYS A 157 11.95 -4.89 -8.09
N ASN A 158 13.12 -5.54 -8.22
CA ASN A 158 13.43 -6.53 -9.24
C ASN A 158 14.39 -7.56 -8.63
N GLU A 159 14.05 -8.84 -8.76
CA GLU A 159 14.76 -9.95 -8.14
C GLU A 159 16.23 -10.02 -8.58
N GLY A 160 16.50 -9.85 -9.88
CA GLY A 160 17.86 -9.86 -10.42
C GLY A 160 18.73 -8.71 -9.91
N ILE A 161 18.16 -7.50 -9.81
CA ILE A 161 18.87 -6.34 -9.24
C ILE A 161 19.16 -6.56 -7.76
N ILE A 162 18.23 -7.17 -7.02
CA ILE A 162 18.41 -7.49 -5.60
C ILE A 162 19.50 -8.55 -5.41
N ALA A 163 19.59 -9.58 -6.28
CA ALA A 163 20.71 -10.52 -6.30
C ALA A 163 22.05 -9.78 -6.46
N GLY A 164 22.09 -8.72 -7.27
CA GLY A 164 23.25 -7.86 -7.46
C GLY A 164 23.78 -7.19 -6.18
N LEU A 165 22.98 -7.08 -5.11
CA LEU A 165 23.44 -6.57 -3.82
C LEU A 165 24.51 -7.45 -3.18
N MET A 166 24.46 -8.76 -3.43
CA MET A 166 25.43 -9.73 -2.92
C MET A 166 26.75 -9.70 -3.70
N SER A 167 26.78 -9.03 -4.86
CA SER A 167 28.01 -8.88 -5.64
C SER A 167 29.04 -8.03 -4.89
N LYS A 168 30.29 -8.49 -4.90
CA LYS A 168 31.45 -7.76 -4.34
C LYS A 168 31.83 -6.51 -5.14
N LYS A 169 31.25 -6.33 -6.33
CA LYS A 169 31.48 -5.20 -7.22
C LYS A 169 30.17 -4.49 -7.53
N GLY A 170 30.20 -3.17 -7.59
CA GLY A 170 29.08 -2.37 -8.06
C GLY A 170 28.96 -1.02 -7.36
N PRO A 171 28.05 -0.16 -7.82
CA PRO A 171 27.86 1.18 -7.27
C PRO A 171 27.39 1.18 -5.81
N HIS A 172 26.78 0.09 -5.33
CA HIS A 172 26.31 -0.08 -3.95
C HIS A 172 27.43 -0.26 -2.94
N ILE A 173 28.63 -0.68 -3.36
CA ILE A 173 29.78 -0.91 -2.49
C ILE A 173 30.18 0.37 -1.74
N GLY A 174 30.12 1.52 -2.41
CA GLY A 174 30.38 2.81 -1.76
C GLY A 174 29.44 3.04 -0.58
N PHE A 175 28.15 2.75 -0.72
CA PHE A 175 27.18 2.87 0.38
C PHE A 175 27.50 1.90 1.53
N LEU A 176 27.81 0.63 1.22
CA LEU A 176 28.12 -0.39 2.23
C LEU A 176 29.40 -0.06 3.01
N ARG A 177 30.41 0.54 2.37
CA ARG A 177 31.65 0.97 3.05
C ARG A 177 31.43 2.04 4.13
N HIS A 178 30.36 2.83 4.05
CA HIS A 178 30.04 3.80 5.11
C HIS A 178 29.50 3.13 6.38
N TYR A 179 29.16 1.83 6.31
CA TYR A 179 28.55 1.07 7.40
C TYR A 179 29.24 -0.30 7.54
N PRO A 180 30.48 -0.35 8.06
CA PRO A 180 31.31 -1.56 8.00
C PRO A 180 30.72 -2.77 8.74
N SER A 181 29.84 -2.55 9.74
CA SER A 181 29.16 -3.63 10.47
C SER A 181 27.88 -4.13 9.80
N ILE A 182 27.44 -3.51 8.70
CA ILE A 182 26.21 -3.92 8.02
C ILE A 182 26.47 -5.12 7.11
N THR A 183 25.62 -6.13 7.26
CA THR A 183 25.62 -7.33 6.42
C THR A 183 24.31 -7.43 5.66
N ILE A 184 24.35 -8.05 4.48
CA ILE A 184 23.15 -8.35 3.69
C ILE A 184 22.88 -9.84 3.88
N PRO A 185 21.68 -10.25 4.33
CA PRO A 185 21.34 -11.66 4.44
C PRO A 185 21.35 -12.34 3.06
N GLU A 186 21.88 -13.55 2.99
CA GLU A 186 21.93 -14.33 1.74
C GLU A 186 20.53 -14.61 1.18
N ASN A 187 19.54 -14.81 2.06
CA ASN A 187 18.15 -15.05 1.72
C ASN A 187 17.31 -13.77 1.52
N ILE A 188 17.94 -12.61 1.27
CA ILE A 188 17.24 -11.32 1.15
C ILE A 188 16.16 -11.33 0.05
N GLN A 189 16.39 -12.02 -1.07
CA GLN A 189 15.41 -12.17 -2.15
C GLN A 189 14.17 -12.89 -1.65
N PHE A 190 14.35 -14.02 -0.97
CA PHE A 190 13.27 -14.80 -0.38
C PHE A 190 12.48 -13.99 0.65
N ILE A 191 13.18 -13.23 1.52
CA ILE A 191 12.53 -12.35 2.50
C ILE A 191 11.65 -11.31 1.80
N ILE A 192 12.14 -10.66 0.74
CA ILE A 192 11.38 -9.66 -0.02
C ILE A 192 10.19 -10.30 -0.71
N HIS A 193 10.39 -11.42 -1.40
CA HIS A 193 9.34 -12.15 -2.10
C HIS A 193 8.20 -12.51 -1.13
N HIS A 194 8.53 -13.16 -0.01
CA HIS A 194 7.55 -13.53 1.01
C HIS A 194 6.81 -12.30 1.57
N GLN A 195 7.52 -11.20 1.84
CA GLN A 195 6.88 -9.96 2.33
C GLN A 195 5.95 -9.31 1.30
N LEU A 196 6.23 -9.43 0.00
CA LEU A 196 5.35 -8.94 -1.06
C LEU A 196 4.07 -9.80 -1.16
N LEU A 197 4.19 -11.13 -1.06
CA LEU A 197 3.03 -12.03 -0.99
C LEU A 197 2.16 -11.76 0.25
N GLU A 198 2.79 -11.65 1.43
CA GLU A 198 2.10 -11.28 2.66
C GLU A 198 1.41 -9.92 2.54
N ARG A 199 1.99 -8.98 1.79
CA ARG A 199 1.37 -7.68 1.56
C ARG A 199 0.07 -7.81 0.78
N ILE A 200 0.01 -8.65 -0.26
CA ILE A 200 -1.23 -8.90 -1.02
C ILE A 200 -2.30 -9.47 -0.10
N LYS A 201 -1.94 -10.42 0.77
CA LYS A 201 -2.86 -11.01 1.78
C LYS A 201 -3.42 -9.95 2.72
N ILE A 202 -2.56 -9.09 3.27
CA ILE A 202 -2.96 -7.97 4.12
C ILE A 202 -3.91 -7.02 3.37
N GLU A 203 -3.67 -6.75 2.09
CA GLU A 203 -4.54 -5.86 1.32
C GLU A 203 -5.90 -6.49 0.96
N LEU A 204 -5.97 -7.81 0.74
CA LEU A 204 -7.25 -8.51 0.63
C LEU A 204 -8.05 -8.41 1.94
N GLN A 205 -7.40 -8.62 3.08
CA GLN A 205 -8.04 -8.49 4.39
C GLN A 205 -8.54 -7.05 4.62
N ASN A 206 -7.69 -6.04 4.35
CA ASN A 206 -8.05 -4.63 4.44
C ASN A 206 -9.23 -4.29 3.53
N LEU A 207 -9.20 -4.73 2.26
CA LEU A 207 -10.29 -4.52 1.32
C LEU A 207 -11.60 -5.10 1.86
N SER A 208 -11.57 -6.33 2.40
CA SER A 208 -12.76 -6.94 3.01
C SER A 208 -13.32 -6.12 4.19
N ASN A 209 -12.44 -5.54 5.01
CA ASN A 209 -12.82 -4.73 6.17
C ASN A 209 -13.37 -3.37 5.73
N THR A 210 -12.72 -2.73 4.76
CA THR A 210 -13.15 -1.47 4.16
C THR A 210 -14.52 -1.63 3.50
N LEU A 211 -14.71 -2.63 2.65
CA LEU A 211 -16.00 -2.86 1.98
C LEU A 211 -17.12 -3.18 2.97
N ASN A 212 -16.83 -3.90 4.06
CA ASN A 212 -17.81 -4.11 5.13
C ASN A 212 -18.18 -2.81 5.84
N SER A 213 -17.21 -1.94 6.11
CA SER A 213 -17.44 -0.65 6.79
C SER A 213 -18.23 0.34 5.92
N LEU A 214 -17.99 0.30 4.60
CA LEU A 214 -18.69 1.13 3.60
C LEU A 214 -20.01 0.52 3.15
N SER A 215 -20.33 -0.71 3.56
CA SER A 215 -21.58 -1.35 3.19
C SER A 215 -22.76 -0.57 3.78
N PRO A 216 -23.76 -0.19 2.96
CA PRO A 216 -24.87 0.60 3.46
C PRO A 216 -25.61 -0.16 4.56
N ARG A 217 -25.64 0.40 5.77
CA ARG A 217 -26.48 -0.13 6.85
C ARG A 217 -27.96 0.09 6.48
N PRO A 218 -28.86 -0.85 6.81
CA PRO A 218 -30.29 -0.60 6.68
C PRO A 218 -30.62 0.58 7.60
N ARG A 219 -30.97 1.72 7.00
CA ARG A 219 -31.49 2.86 7.74
C ARG A 219 -32.88 2.42 8.18
N ARG A 220 -33.07 2.22 9.48
CA ARG A 220 -34.41 1.97 10.06
C ARG A 220 -35.25 3.19 9.68
N GLU A 221 -36.34 2.96 8.94
CA GLU A 221 -37.25 4.00 8.48
C GLU A 221 -37.64 4.89 9.66
N SER A 222 -37.15 6.12 9.66
CA SER A 222 -37.76 7.22 10.40
C SER A 222 -38.70 7.85 9.39
N THR A 223 -39.98 7.71 9.65
CA THR A 223 -41.08 8.27 8.88
C THR A 223 -41.05 9.79 8.97
N THR A 224 -40.30 10.45 8.10
CA THR A 224 -40.57 11.82 7.70
C THR A 224 -40.33 11.91 6.20
N SER A 225 -41.43 11.72 5.47
CA SER A 225 -41.59 12.06 4.07
C SER A 225 -41.42 13.56 3.92
N GLU A 226 -40.27 14.01 3.42
CA GLU A 226 -40.16 15.33 2.79
C GLU A 226 -38.92 15.36 1.88
N ASP A 227 -39.21 15.50 0.59
CA ASP A 227 -38.41 16.07 -0.48
C ASP A 227 -36.89 15.88 -0.44
N ARG A 228 -36.44 14.82 -1.13
CA ARG A 228 -35.16 14.88 -1.85
C ARG A 228 -35.37 14.50 -3.30
N SER A 229 -35.55 15.56 -4.08
CA SER A 229 -35.33 15.66 -5.51
C SER A 229 -34.31 14.63 -6.02
N ALA A 230 -34.78 13.86 -6.99
CA ALA A 230 -33.97 13.00 -7.83
C ALA A 230 -32.91 13.84 -8.56
N SER A 231 -31.68 13.88 -8.03
CA SER A 231 -30.51 14.07 -8.88
C SER A 231 -30.33 12.78 -9.66
N SER A 232 -30.87 12.79 -10.87
CA SER A 232 -30.65 11.81 -11.91
C SER A 232 -29.14 11.69 -12.16
N GLY A 233 -28.55 10.59 -11.70
CA GLY A 233 -27.14 10.28 -11.86
C GLY A 233 -26.91 8.85 -11.41
N ASP A 234 -27.26 7.90 -12.27
CA ASP A 234 -26.89 6.47 -12.25
C ASP A 234 -26.15 5.99 -10.98
N MET A 235 -26.88 5.84 -9.86
CA MET A 235 -26.35 5.25 -8.62
C MET A 235 -26.48 3.72 -8.67
N GLY A 236 -26.07 3.15 -9.79
CA GLY A 236 -25.91 1.71 -9.97
C GLY A 236 -24.89 1.16 -8.97
N TYR A 237 -25.09 -0.09 -8.56
CA TYR A 237 -24.11 -0.80 -7.74
C TYR A 237 -22.80 -0.98 -8.51
N LYS A 238 -21.73 -0.34 -8.02
CA LYS A 238 -20.38 -0.35 -8.60
C LYS A 238 -19.50 -1.41 -7.89
N PRO A 239 -19.30 -2.63 -8.42
CA PRO A 239 -18.48 -3.64 -7.73
C PRO A 239 -17.01 -3.24 -7.71
N ILE A 240 -16.29 -3.49 -6.59
CA ILE A 240 -14.82 -3.38 -6.57
C ILE A 240 -14.20 -4.71 -7.00
N MET A 241 -14.84 -5.83 -6.66
CA MET A 241 -14.39 -7.16 -7.09
C MET A 241 -15.58 -7.99 -7.58
N ARG A 242 -15.47 -8.58 -8.78
CA ARG A 242 -16.54 -9.37 -9.40
C ARG A 242 -16.00 -10.57 -10.17
N ARG A 243 -16.65 -11.73 -10.02
CA ARG A 243 -16.43 -12.88 -10.91
C ARG A 243 -16.99 -12.59 -12.31
N LEU A 244 -16.18 -12.86 -13.33
CA LEU A 244 -16.59 -12.77 -14.73
C LEU A 244 -17.38 -14.02 -15.13
N THR A 245 -18.30 -13.87 -16.07
CA THR A 245 -18.96 -15.04 -16.70
C THR A 245 -18.07 -15.68 -17.74
N ASN A 246 -18.31 -16.94 -18.11
CA ASN A 246 -17.55 -17.58 -19.19
C ASN A 246 -17.73 -16.83 -20.50
N ALA A 247 -18.93 -16.35 -20.82
CA ALA A 247 -19.16 -15.48 -21.98
C ALA A 247 -18.29 -14.21 -21.96
N GLN A 248 -18.13 -13.57 -20.80
CA GLN A 248 -17.26 -12.39 -20.66
C GLN A 248 -15.78 -12.76 -20.83
N VAL A 249 -15.33 -13.89 -20.29
CA VAL A 249 -13.95 -14.38 -20.47
C VAL A 249 -13.68 -14.70 -21.94
N SER A 250 -14.61 -15.36 -22.64
CA SER A 250 -14.49 -15.66 -24.07
C SER A 250 -14.50 -14.42 -24.95
N SER A 251 -15.11 -13.32 -24.48
CA SER A 251 -15.08 -12.03 -25.20
C SER A 251 -13.76 -11.26 -25.05
N ILE A 252 -12.89 -11.65 -24.11
CA ILE A 252 -11.61 -10.97 -23.85
C ILE A 252 -10.49 -11.68 -24.62
N PRO A 253 -9.90 -11.03 -25.64
CA PRO A 253 -8.82 -11.61 -26.43
C PRO A 253 -7.60 -11.97 -25.56
N GLY A 254 -7.01 -13.13 -25.79
CA GLY A 254 -5.83 -13.62 -25.07
C GLY A 254 -6.13 -14.31 -23.73
N LEU A 255 -7.26 -14.01 -23.09
CA LEU A 255 -7.66 -14.67 -21.84
C LEU A 255 -8.12 -16.11 -22.10
N SER A 256 -8.86 -16.35 -23.18
CA SER A 256 -9.34 -17.68 -23.60
C SER A 256 -8.18 -18.63 -23.94
N ASN A 257 -7.14 -18.12 -24.60
CA ASN A 257 -5.97 -18.90 -24.99
C ASN A 257 -5.03 -19.22 -23.82
N THR A 258 -5.09 -18.44 -22.73
CA THR A 258 -4.25 -18.66 -21.55
C THR A 258 -4.86 -19.70 -20.59
N ILE A 259 -6.17 -19.94 -20.68
CA ILE A 259 -6.92 -20.74 -19.70
C ILE A 259 -7.19 -22.19 -20.18
N LEU A 260 -7.06 -22.50 -21.47
CA LEU A 260 -7.41 -23.81 -22.03
C LEU A 260 -6.25 -24.46 -22.81
N PRO A 261 -5.59 -25.50 -22.28
CA PRO A 261 -4.85 -26.47 -23.08
C PRO A 261 -5.82 -27.58 -23.50
N ASP A 262 -6.65 -27.31 -24.51
CA ASP A 262 -7.21 -28.27 -25.48
C ASP A 262 -8.45 -27.69 -26.17
N GLY A 263 -8.26 -27.27 -27.42
CA GLY A 263 -9.07 -27.73 -28.56
C GLY A 263 -10.59 -27.55 -28.62
N VAL A 264 -11.27 -26.86 -27.69
CA VAL A 264 -12.74 -26.65 -27.81
C VAL A 264 -13.05 -25.24 -28.28
N SER A 265 -13.26 -25.11 -29.60
CA SER A 265 -13.77 -23.90 -30.25
C SER A 265 -15.23 -23.67 -29.87
N VAL A 266 -15.48 -22.78 -28.90
CA VAL A 266 -16.83 -22.30 -28.60
C VAL A 266 -17.09 -21.06 -29.45
N HIS A 267 -17.98 -21.20 -30.43
CA HIS A 267 -18.42 -20.11 -31.29
C HIS A 267 -19.00 -18.94 -30.46
N PRO A 268 -18.66 -17.68 -30.78
CA PRO A 268 -19.25 -16.53 -30.11
C PRO A 268 -20.70 -16.34 -30.56
N HIS A 269 -21.66 -16.65 -29.69
CA HIS A 269 -23.04 -16.21 -29.87
C HIS A 269 -23.16 -14.74 -29.43
N PRO A 270 -23.67 -13.82 -30.27
CA PRO A 270 -23.87 -12.44 -29.89
C PRO A 270 -25.15 -12.33 -29.04
N SER A 271 -25.06 -12.58 -27.74
CA SER A 271 -26.15 -12.23 -26.82
C SER A 271 -26.06 -10.75 -26.46
N SER A 272 -26.95 -10.00 -27.12
CA SER A 272 -27.31 -8.61 -26.86
C SER A 272 -27.86 -8.42 -25.43
N SER A 273 -26.96 -8.13 -24.49
CA SER A 273 -27.23 -7.18 -23.40
C SER A 273 -25.87 -6.77 -22.85
N VAL A 274 -25.36 -5.65 -23.36
CA VAL A 274 -24.04 -5.14 -23.01
C VAL A 274 -24.12 -4.63 -21.57
N ASP A 275 -23.90 -5.51 -20.60
CA ASP A 275 -23.48 -5.14 -19.25
C ASP A 275 -22.05 -4.56 -19.42
N ARG A 276 -21.98 -3.33 -19.94
CA ARG A 276 -20.72 -2.59 -20.09
C ARG A 276 -20.06 -2.60 -18.73
N PHE A 277 -18.78 -2.94 -18.69
CA PHE A 277 -17.99 -2.85 -17.46
C PHE A 277 -18.19 -1.46 -16.85
N GLN A 278 -19.01 -1.37 -15.80
CA GLN A 278 -19.15 -0.15 -15.00
C GLN A 278 -17.86 -0.08 -14.19
N GLY A 279 -16.91 0.74 -14.64
CA GLY A 279 -15.59 0.90 -14.01
C GLY A 279 -14.43 0.27 -14.80
N ASP A 280 -13.24 0.76 -14.52
CA ASP A 280 -12.01 0.33 -15.17
C ASP A 280 -11.49 -0.95 -14.50
N ILE A 281 -11.28 -2.01 -15.28
CA ILE A 281 -10.60 -3.20 -14.79
C ILE A 281 -9.12 -2.86 -14.61
N ILE A 282 -8.60 -3.04 -13.40
CA ILE A 282 -7.21 -2.71 -13.05
C ILE A 282 -6.33 -3.94 -12.80
N ALA A 283 -6.94 -5.11 -12.56
CA ALA A 283 -6.26 -6.40 -12.47
C ALA A 283 -7.24 -7.55 -12.69
N LEU A 284 -6.73 -8.67 -13.22
CA LEU A 284 -7.45 -9.94 -13.27
C LEU A 284 -6.79 -10.94 -12.32
N LEU A 285 -7.59 -11.67 -11.56
CA LEU A 285 -7.15 -12.72 -10.66
C LEU A 285 -7.76 -14.03 -11.13
N ASP A 286 -6.91 -14.98 -11.50
CA ASP A 286 -7.33 -16.36 -11.74
C ASP A 286 -7.23 -17.13 -10.42
N ILE A 287 -8.39 -17.59 -9.95
CA ILE A 287 -8.54 -18.38 -8.72
C ILE A 287 -8.64 -19.88 -9.00
N SER A 288 -8.43 -20.30 -10.25
CA SER A 288 -8.33 -21.71 -10.60
C SER A 288 -7.27 -22.39 -9.72
N ASN A 289 -7.58 -23.61 -9.28
CA ASN A 289 -6.69 -24.44 -8.46
C ASN A 289 -6.35 -23.88 -7.07
N LEU A 290 -7.00 -22.80 -6.57
CA LEU A 290 -6.87 -22.40 -5.16
C LEU A 290 -7.62 -23.31 -4.19
N SER A 291 -8.63 -24.02 -4.67
CA SER A 291 -9.26 -25.09 -3.90
C SER A 291 -8.64 -26.40 -4.34
N PRO A 292 -7.99 -27.17 -3.46
CA PRO A 292 -7.44 -28.46 -3.86
C PRO A 292 -8.58 -29.37 -4.33
N PRO A 293 -8.46 -30.06 -5.48
CA PRO A 293 -9.22 -31.29 -5.65
C PRO A 293 -8.78 -32.24 -4.52
N ALA A 294 -9.75 -32.88 -3.86
CA ALA A 294 -9.45 -33.93 -2.91
C ALA A 294 -8.51 -34.93 -3.59
N SER A 295 -7.32 -35.13 -3.01
CA SER A 295 -6.20 -35.95 -3.52
C SER A 295 -5.52 -35.45 -4.81
N LYS A 296 -4.32 -34.90 -4.64
CA LYS A 296 -3.08 -35.33 -5.31
C LYS A 296 -1.91 -34.56 -4.69
N SER A 297 -1.18 -35.25 -3.82
CA SER A 297 0.15 -34.84 -3.37
C SER A 297 1.10 -35.02 -4.54
N THR A 298 1.54 -33.91 -5.12
CA THR A 298 2.73 -33.91 -5.96
C THR A 298 3.58 -32.76 -5.47
N ASP A 299 4.47 -33.08 -4.52
CA ASP A 299 5.62 -32.25 -4.18
C ASP A 299 6.55 -32.25 -5.39
N GLN A 300 6.29 -31.33 -6.33
CA GLN A 300 7.32 -30.85 -7.24
C GLN A 300 7.44 -29.36 -7.02
N ASP A 301 8.45 -29.02 -6.21
CA ASP A 301 9.00 -27.67 -6.08
C ASP A 301 9.78 -27.35 -7.37
N ASP A 302 9.05 -27.32 -8.49
CA ASP A 302 9.62 -26.95 -9.77
C ASP A 302 9.50 -25.43 -9.86
N THR A 303 10.65 -24.76 -9.78
CA THR A 303 10.85 -23.30 -9.87
C THR A 303 10.58 -22.81 -11.29
N THR A 304 9.41 -23.16 -11.81
CA THR A 304 8.84 -22.63 -13.03
C THR A 304 8.66 -21.13 -12.83
N LYS A 305 9.28 -20.33 -13.70
CA LYS A 305 9.18 -18.87 -13.64
C LYS A 305 7.70 -18.49 -13.70
N VAL A 306 7.18 -17.94 -12.60
CA VAL A 306 5.78 -17.51 -12.50
C VAL A 306 5.50 -16.48 -13.60
N ALA A 307 4.66 -16.84 -14.57
CA ALA A 307 4.25 -15.96 -15.64
C ALA A 307 3.08 -15.08 -15.20
N ILE A 308 3.17 -13.77 -15.47
CA ILE A 308 2.08 -12.83 -15.25
C ILE A 308 1.84 -12.14 -16.61
N PRO A 309 0.96 -12.66 -17.47
CA PRO A 309 0.73 -12.06 -18.79
C PRO A 309 -0.06 -10.76 -18.68
N LEU A 310 0.09 -9.89 -19.70
CA LEU A 310 -0.72 -8.69 -19.87
C LEU A 310 -1.82 -8.97 -20.91
N ILE A 311 -3.06 -8.76 -20.52
CA ILE A 311 -4.24 -9.01 -21.35
C ILE A 311 -4.77 -7.66 -21.85
N PRO A 312 -4.90 -7.43 -23.17
CA PRO A 312 -5.44 -6.20 -23.71
C PRO A 312 -6.95 -6.13 -23.48
N ILE A 313 -7.40 -5.16 -22.69
CA ILE A 313 -8.82 -4.90 -22.40
C ILE A 313 -9.07 -3.41 -22.57
N GLN A 314 -9.99 -3.04 -23.47
CA GLN A 314 -10.37 -1.64 -23.70
C GLN A 314 -9.16 -0.71 -23.99
N GLY A 315 -8.16 -1.21 -24.73
CA GLY A 315 -6.94 -0.46 -25.04
C GLY A 315 -5.93 -0.37 -23.89
N LYS A 316 -6.20 -0.98 -22.72
CA LYS A 316 -5.28 -1.06 -21.58
C LYS A 316 -4.70 -2.47 -21.44
N SER A 317 -3.43 -2.57 -21.05
CA SER A 317 -2.77 -3.85 -20.76
C SER A 317 -2.97 -4.22 -19.29
N ILE A 318 -3.86 -5.17 -19.02
CA ILE A 318 -4.25 -5.58 -17.67
C ILE A 318 -3.52 -6.86 -17.25
N PRO A 319 -2.80 -6.87 -16.11
CA PRO A 319 -2.12 -8.07 -15.65
C PRO A 319 -3.09 -9.15 -15.16
N LEU A 320 -2.84 -10.40 -15.57
CA LEU A 320 -3.51 -11.59 -15.06
C LEU A 320 -2.63 -12.31 -14.05
N TYR A 321 -3.12 -12.43 -12.81
CA TYR A 321 -2.43 -13.11 -11.73
C TYR A 321 -3.08 -14.46 -11.46
N THR A 322 -2.39 -15.54 -11.80
CA THR A 322 -2.77 -16.89 -11.39
C THR A 322 -2.33 -17.11 -9.94
N LEU A 323 -3.31 -17.12 -9.02
CA LEU A 323 -3.02 -17.09 -7.59
C LEU A 323 -2.45 -18.41 -7.07
N SER A 324 -2.81 -19.53 -7.69
CA SER A 324 -2.30 -20.86 -7.33
C SER A 324 -0.81 -21.02 -7.62
N THR A 325 -0.30 -20.42 -8.70
CA THR A 325 1.14 -20.40 -9.03
C THR A 325 1.90 -19.32 -8.27
N LEU A 326 1.24 -18.23 -7.90
CA LEU A 326 1.86 -17.09 -7.22
C LEU A 326 2.10 -17.34 -5.72
N PHE A 327 1.23 -18.12 -5.08
CA PHE A 327 1.30 -18.40 -3.65
C PHE A 327 1.61 -19.86 -3.36
N PRO A 328 2.31 -20.16 -2.25
CA PRO A 328 2.52 -21.54 -1.83
C PRO A 328 1.19 -22.24 -1.48
N PRO A 329 1.07 -23.57 -1.71
CA PRO A 329 -0.16 -24.33 -1.45
C PRO A 329 -0.73 -24.18 -0.04
N SER A 330 0.15 -24.00 0.96
CA SER A 330 -0.24 -23.81 2.36
C SER A 330 -1.14 -22.58 2.59
N LEU A 331 -1.12 -21.60 1.69
CA LEU A 331 -1.90 -20.36 1.80
C LEU A 331 -3.16 -20.35 0.91
N HIS A 332 -3.34 -21.34 0.04
CA HIS A 332 -4.42 -21.34 -0.95
C HIS A 332 -5.82 -21.31 -0.32
N THR A 333 -6.04 -22.08 0.74
CA THR A 333 -7.33 -22.13 1.46
C THR A 333 -7.66 -20.81 2.17
N GLU A 334 -6.65 -20.14 2.75
CA GLU A 334 -6.81 -18.83 3.36
C GLU A 334 -7.18 -17.78 2.31
N LEU A 335 -6.49 -17.78 1.16
CA LEU A 335 -6.76 -16.86 0.06
C LEU A 335 -8.16 -17.04 -0.51
N ASP A 336 -8.56 -18.28 -0.81
CA ASP A 336 -9.89 -18.58 -1.32
C ASP A 336 -10.98 -18.13 -0.33
N SER A 337 -10.78 -18.36 0.97
CA SER A 337 -11.69 -17.89 2.02
C SER A 337 -11.82 -16.36 2.04
N GLN A 338 -10.72 -15.61 1.96
CA GLN A 338 -10.75 -14.14 1.92
C GLN A 338 -11.43 -13.62 0.65
N ILE A 339 -11.16 -14.23 -0.50
CA ILE A 339 -11.80 -13.84 -1.77
C ILE A 339 -13.30 -14.13 -1.72
N LYS A 340 -13.72 -15.31 -1.26
CA LYS A 340 -15.14 -15.66 -1.05
C LYS A 340 -15.82 -14.68 -0.08
N LYS A 341 -15.13 -14.26 0.98
CA LYS A 341 -15.61 -13.23 1.90
C LYS A 341 -15.86 -11.91 1.17
N ILE A 342 -14.90 -11.40 0.41
CA ILE A 342 -15.07 -10.16 -0.39
C ILE A 342 -16.26 -10.29 -1.35
N LEU A 343 -16.33 -11.37 -2.12
CA LEU A 343 -17.42 -11.61 -3.07
C LEU A 343 -18.79 -11.70 -2.37
N SER A 344 -18.86 -12.23 -1.15
CA SER A 344 -20.10 -12.26 -0.36
C SER A 344 -20.57 -10.86 0.06
N ILE A 345 -19.64 -9.98 0.43
CA ILE A 345 -19.91 -8.58 0.78
C ILE A 345 -20.43 -7.83 -0.45
N GLU A 346 -19.82 -8.08 -1.60
CA GLU A 346 -20.21 -7.54 -2.88
C GLU A 346 -21.63 -7.98 -3.29
N ARG A 347 -21.92 -9.28 -3.25
CA ARG A 347 -23.27 -9.81 -3.49
C ARG A 347 -24.32 -9.21 -2.56
N ARG A 348 -24.00 -9.05 -1.27
CA ARG A 348 -24.89 -8.43 -0.29
C ARG A 348 -25.14 -6.96 -0.62
N SER A 349 -24.11 -6.23 -1.02
CA SER A 349 -24.20 -4.83 -1.41
C SER A 349 -25.02 -4.65 -2.69
N LYS A 350 -24.83 -5.52 -3.69
CA LYS A 350 -25.67 -5.58 -4.90
C LYS A 350 -27.14 -5.77 -4.58
N ARG A 351 -27.47 -6.78 -3.76
CA ARG A 351 -28.86 -7.06 -3.33
C ARG A 351 -29.49 -5.86 -2.64
N ARG A 352 -28.76 -5.19 -1.74
CA ARG A 352 -29.25 -3.99 -1.05
C ARG A 352 -29.45 -2.80 -1.99
N SER A 353 -28.57 -2.63 -2.97
CA SER A 353 -28.72 -1.59 -4.00
C SER A 353 -29.99 -1.81 -4.84
N ILE A 354 -30.23 -3.05 -5.30
CA ILE A 354 -31.42 -3.40 -6.08
C ILE A 354 -32.69 -3.08 -5.29
N LEU A 355 -32.77 -3.52 -4.02
CA LEU A 355 -33.91 -3.23 -3.15
C LEU A 355 -34.15 -1.73 -2.93
N ARG A 356 -33.08 -0.92 -2.79
CA ARG A 356 -33.20 0.54 -2.62
C ARG A 356 -33.75 1.25 -3.85
N LEU A 357 -33.44 0.75 -5.04
CA LEU A 357 -33.90 1.36 -6.29
C LEU A 357 -35.34 0.97 -6.64
N GLY A 358 -36.04 0.23 -5.76
CA GLY A 358 -37.39 -0.27 -6.05
C GLY A 358 -37.45 -1.23 -7.24
N LEU A 359 -36.28 -1.62 -7.78
CA LEU A 359 -36.16 -2.65 -8.79
C LEU A 359 -36.51 -3.95 -8.08
N GLY A 360 -37.71 -4.48 -8.35
CA GLY A 360 -38.18 -5.73 -7.77
C GLY A 360 -37.06 -6.76 -7.84
N ALA A 361 -36.87 -7.50 -6.74
CA ALA A 361 -35.95 -8.62 -6.70
C ALA A 361 -36.47 -9.68 -7.67
N GLY A 362 -36.19 -9.50 -8.97
CA GLY A 362 -36.61 -10.39 -10.02
C GLY A 362 -36.12 -11.78 -9.62
N SER A 363 -37.06 -12.68 -9.35
CA SER A 363 -36.79 -14.09 -9.22
C SER A 363 -36.48 -14.62 -10.63
N GLY A 364 -35.39 -14.13 -11.22
CA GLY A 364 -34.83 -14.74 -12.41
C GLY A 364 -34.45 -16.19 -12.05
N PRO A 365 -34.63 -17.14 -12.99
CA PRO A 365 -34.31 -18.53 -12.74
C PRO A 365 -32.88 -18.64 -12.22
N LYS A 366 -32.67 -19.48 -11.21
CA LYS A 366 -31.35 -19.88 -10.72
C LYS A 366 -30.64 -20.65 -11.84
N GLN A 367 -30.21 -19.97 -12.90
CA GLN A 367 -29.27 -20.54 -13.86
C GLN A 367 -28.02 -20.92 -13.07
N LYS A 368 -27.74 -22.22 -13.04
CA LYS A 368 -26.48 -22.78 -12.55
C LYS A 368 -25.37 -21.95 -13.17
N SER A 369 -24.59 -21.34 -12.30
CA SER A 369 -23.75 -20.19 -12.58
C SER A 369 -22.76 -20.44 -13.72
N ASP A 370 -22.97 -19.78 -14.86
CA ASP A 370 -21.98 -19.62 -15.94
C ASP A 370 -20.85 -18.66 -15.51
N LEU A 371 -20.36 -18.82 -14.26
CA LEU A 371 -19.30 -18.01 -13.68
C LEU A 371 -17.97 -18.72 -13.90
N SER A 372 -16.99 -17.96 -14.37
CA SER A 372 -15.61 -18.41 -14.50
C SER A 372 -14.86 -18.33 -13.16
N ASP A 373 -13.66 -18.90 -13.15
CA ASP A 373 -12.65 -18.72 -12.09
C ASP A 373 -11.86 -17.42 -12.22
N ILE A 374 -12.24 -16.54 -13.16
CA ILE A 374 -11.62 -15.22 -13.30
C ILE A 374 -12.39 -14.17 -12.50
N ILE A 375 -11.65 -13.44 -11.67
CA ILE A 375 -12.13 -12.30 -10.92
C ILE A 375 -11.50 -11.03 -11.48
N ALA A 376 -12.34 -10.05 -11.80
CA ALA A 376 -11.89 -8.71 -12.14
C ALA A 376 -11.90 -7.82 -10.90
N LEU A 377 -10.80 -7.11 -10.69
CA LEU A 377 -10.67 -6.00 -9.76
C LEU A 377 -10.91 -4.70 -10.52
N TYR A 378 -11.82 -3.87 -10.00
CA TYR A 378 -12.24 -2.62 -10.63
C TYR A 378 -11.77 -1.41 -9.82
N SER A 379 -11.53 -0.33 -10.54
CA SER A 379 -11.53 1.03 -10.00
C SER A 379 -12.68 1.83 -10.60
N HIS A 380 -13.22 2.76 -9.82
CA HIS A 380 -14.26 3.67 -10.28
C HIS A 380 -13.83 5.10 -10.00
N PRO A 381 -14.06 6.04 -10.94
CA PRO A 381 -13.63 7.41 -10.77
C PRO A 381 -14.22 8.04 -9.50
N SER A 382 -13.35 8.61 -8.67
CA SER A 382 -13.65 9.13 -7.33
C SER A 382 -14.12 10.58 -7.42
N THR A 383 -15.31 10.81 -7.99
CA THR A 383 -15.94 12.14 -7.84
C THR A 383 -16.54 12.33 -6.45
N GLU A 384 -17.12 11.29 -5.84
CA GLU A 384 -17.73 11.38 -4.48
C GLU A 384 -17.64 10.09 -3.64
N ASP A 385 -17.42 8.91 -4.25
CA ASP A 385 -17.50 7.63 -3.55
C ASP A 385 -16.11 7.07 -3.18
N ARG A 386 -15.77 7.14 -1.89
CA ARG A 386 -14.56 6.53 -1.30
C ARG A 386 -14.46 5.03 -1.55
N ARG A 387 -15.57 4.36 -1.88
CA ARG A 387 -15.58 2.94 -2.20
C ARG A 387 -14.87 2.63 -3.51
N GLY A 388 -14.99 3.51 -4.52
CA GLY A 388 -14.47 3.31 -5.88
C GLY A 388 -12.97 3.01 -5.94
N ILE A 389 -12.20 3.62 -5.03
CA ILE A 389 -10.75 3.51 -4.95
C ILE A 389 -10.24 2.47 -3.95
N SER A 390 -11.15 1.74 -3.28
CA SER A 390 -10.77 0.79 -2.22
C SER A 390 -9.92 -0.37 -2.74
N GLY A 391 -10.00 -0.69 -4.03
CA GLY A 391 -9.21 -1.74 -4.69
C GLY A 391 -7.77 -1.33 -5.03
N ILE A 392 -7.46 -0.03 -5.08
CA ILE A 392 -6.16 0.48 -5.53
C ILE A 392 -4.98 -0.08 -4.73
N PRO A 393 -5.01 -0.13 -3.38
CA PRO A 393 -3.87 -0.65 -2.62
C PRO A 393 -3.57 -2.12 -2.90
N LEU A 394 -4.60 -2.92 -3.18
CA LEU A 394 -4.43 -4.32 -3.59
C LEU A 394 -3.81 -4.40 -4.98
N ALA A 395 -4.28 -3.59 -5.94
CA ALA A 395 -3.70 -3.52 -7.27
C ALA A 395 -2.22 -3.09 -7.24
N VAL A 396 -1.85 -2.12 -6.40
CA VAL A 396 -0.45 -1.70 -6.20
C VAL A 396 0.38 -2.85 -5.61
N ALA A 397 -0.13 -3.59 -4.63
CA ALA A 397 0.58 -4.74 -4.06
C ALA A 397 0.84 -5.83 -5.11
N LEU A 398 -0.15 -6.13 -5.95
CA LEU A 398 -0.05 -7.06 -7.08
C LEU A 398 0.97 -6.58 -8.13
N TRP A 399 0.95 -5.29 -8.48
CA TRP A 399 1.94 -4.71 -9.39
C TRP A 399 3.37 -4.79 -8.85
N ARG A 400 3.56 -4.63 -7.54
CA ARG A 400 4.90 -4.72 -6.94
C ARG A 400 5.46 -6.14 -6.98
N ILE A 401 4.66 -7.18 -6.76
CA ILE A 401 5.15 -8.56 -6.95
C ILE A 401 5.46 -8.83 -8.42
N ARG A 402 4.64 -8.31 -9.35
CA ARG A 402 4.91 -8.38 -10.78
C ARG A 402 6.26 -7.76 -11.15
N CYS A 403 6.55 -6.56 -10.63
CA CYS A 403 7.82 -5.88 -10.81
C CYS A 403 8.98 -6.71 -10.25
N PHE A 404 8.81 -7.25 -9.04
CA PHE A 404 9.83 -8.05 -8.38
C PHE A 404 10.22 -9.27 -9.21
N LEU A 405 9.25 -9.98 -9.79
CA LEU A 405 9.47 -11.14 -10.67
C LEU A 405 10.06 -10.79 -12.05
N GLY A 406 10.45 -9.53 -12.26
CA GLY A 406 11.17 -9.09 -13.46
C GLY A 406 10.28 -8.57 -14.59
N TYR A 407 8.97 -8.49 -14.39
CA TYR A 407 8.05 -7.97 -15.40
C TYR A 407 7.78 -6.48 -15.25
N GLY A 408 7.28 -5.82 -16.30
CA GLY A 408 6.91 -4.40 -16.27
C GLY A 408 8.10 -3.43 -16.36
N TRP A 409 9.30 -3.96 -16.67
CA TRP A 409 10.53 -3.19 -16.86
C TRP A 409 10.95 -3.06 -18.34
N GLY A 410 10.25 -3.74 -19.25
CA GLY A 410 10.48 -3.65 -20.69
C GLY A 410 9.74 -2.46 -21.30
N SER A 411 10.42 -1.78 -22.24
CA SER A 411 9.87 -0.74 -23.13
C SER A 411 9.02 -1.34 -24.23
#